data_AF-B0CRE7-F1
#
_entry.id   AF-B0CRE7-F1
#
_cell.length_a   1.000
_cell.length_b   1.000
_cell.length_c   1.000
_cell.angle_alpha   90.00
_cell.angle_beta   90.00
_cell.angle_gamma   90.00
#
_symmetry.space_group_name_H-M   'P 1'
#
loop_
_entity.id
_entity.type
_entity.pdbx_description
1 polymer ?
#
loop_
_entity_poly.entity_id
_entity_poly.type
_entity_poly.pdbx_seq_one_letter_code
_entity_poly.pdbx_strand_id
1 'polypeptide(L)'
;MTKPSSPLLTSLNLAASTLPEGKRNLRLKESQFISKNGHRHHSYDNEKAPYPLSYDSHVLEIESLDNRLAYYLRGSVSFVNFTELPRRALDLGCGTGTWVIEAAKEWPQCNFVGFDLVKIQLPVLEPELASRIQWQHGNFLTTKLPFEDDEFDHVHIQSIAKGVPENKWGTLFEEVNRVLRPEGSVEIIEDDVLFPSLPRWFTSALRARPRRTSSIHHPDGTKHGYFSPPRSDDTMPSHDHALLESLNRSVFEHRFINMTPTAILPSYFTTYFRQVTLGPVLNFPMPPLPPLRPLSPQLVTAYAISSLDALDTHSWSNSPSSSPPHSKRPASLSFSSSISTTTNSTTASSNGPLLLSNRPRTASASWESSLSPIVSKTSPSSPPKAPLNSHVERFVLDRSSDGYDYIASSQPLFAIDRLMTLSERSLAMHLYRSYQSVLACQEAMWEELMDRVWNRKEELVPFGWDDDEELEELQSRKKFEKLMERFQSDMQARLSLWCSLTDIGWLLPTREPLSKAEVIEEERIRESMLEARQFASEEDLQTACRSLRVLVGYKL
;
A
#
# COMPACT_ATOMS: atom_id res chain seq x y z
N MET A 1 64.10 53.12 -41.90
CA MET A 1 64.94 52.52 -42.95
C MET A 1 65.38 51.13 -42.49
N THR A 2 65.24 50.16 -43.40
CA THR A 2 65.89 48.83 -43.49
C THR A 2 65.61 47.70 -42.47
N LYS A 3 65.02 46.62 -43.03
CA LYS A 3 64.83 45.20 -42.60
C LYS A 3 66.12 44.49 -42.10
N PRO A 4 66.03 43.31 -41.42
CA PRO A 4 65.91 41.95 -42.04
C PRO A 4 64.82 41.06 -41.38
N SER A 5 63.90 40.37 -42.08
CA SER A 5 63.96 39.07 -42.78
C SER A 5 64.12 37.79 -41.92
N SER A 6 62.96 37.17 -41.62
CA SER A 6 62.60 35.72 -41.53
C SER A 6 63.62 34.62 -41.23
N PRO A 7 63.22 33.62 -40.42
CA PRO A 7 63.57 32.23 -40.66
C PRO A 7 62.37 31.26 -40.71
N LEU A 8 62.68 30.09 -41.27
CA LEU A 8 61.84 29.01 -41.74
C LEU A 8 61.19 28.16 -40.64
N LEU A 9 59.99 27.66 -40.95
CA LEU A 9 59.26 26.61 -40.24
C LEU A 9 59.89 25.23 -40.52
N THR A 10 60.28 24.52 -39.46
CA THR A 10 60.38 23.05 -39.50
C THR A 10 60.03 22.44 -38.14
N SER A 11 59.17 21.43 -38.21
CA SER A 11 58.59 20.52 -37.21
C SER A 11 59.46 20.12 -36.00
N LEU A 12 58.85 20.12 -34.81
CA LEU A 12 59.30 19.33 -33.67
C LEU A 12 58.31 18.18 -33.42
N ASN A 13 58.71 16.99 -33.87
CA ASN A 13 58.26 15.71 -33.33
C ASN A 13 59.06 15.46 -32.03
N LEU A 14 58.38 15.26 -30.90
CA LEU A 14 58.98 14.63 -29.72
C LEU A 14 58.43 13.22 -29.53
N ALA A 15 59.38 12.30 -29.38
CA ALA A 15 59.20 10.87 -29.25
C ALA A 15 58.63 10.43 -27.88
N ALA A 16 58.02 9.25 -27.90
CA ALA A 16 57.43 8.54 -26.77
C ALA A 16 58.45 7.94 -25.80
N SER A 17 58.10 7.85 -24.52
CA SER A 17 58.23 6.60 -23.73
C SER A 17 57.47 6.64 -22.38
N THR A 18 56.52 5.72 -22.28
CA THR A 18 56.11 4.90 -21.10
C THR A 18 55.70 5.54 -19.76
N LEU A 19 54.39 5.50 -19.49
CA LEU A 19 53.78 5.43 -18.14
C LEU A 19 52.63 4.39 -18.15
N PRO A 20 52.46 3.52 -17.13
CA PRO A 20 51.43 2.48 -17.13
C PRO A 20 50.08 2.97 -16.59
N GLU A 21 49.03 2.69 -17.36
CA GLU A 21 47.68 2.26 -16.96
C GLU A 21 46.96 2.97 -15.79
N GLY A 22 46.63 4.25 -15.99
CA GLY A 22 45.48 4.88 -15.34
C GLY A 22 44.19 4.65 -16.13
N LYS A 23 43.58 3.46 -16.04
CA LYS A 23 42.23 3.19 -16.58
C LYS A 23 41.42 2.38 -15.58
N ARG A 24 40.70 3.07 -14.69
CA ARG A 24 39.49 2.58 -13.97
C ARG A 24 39.00 3.68 -13.04
N ASN A 25 38.42 4.76 -13.58
CA ASN A 25 37.60 5.68 -12.76
C ASN A 25 36.69 6.56 -13.62
N LEU A 26 36.06 5.97 -14.63
CA LEU A 26 34.93 6.56 -15.35
C LEU A 26 33.92 5.44 -15.65
N ARG A 27 33.41 4.76 -14.61
CA ARG A 27 32.16 4.02 -14.76
C ARG A 27 31.07 5.09 -14.87
N LEU A 28 30.46 5.20 -16.05
CA LEU A 28 29.28 6.01 -16.33
C LEU A 28 28.30 5.88 -15.15
N LYS A 29 27.81 7.00 -14.61
CA LYS A 29 26.70 7.01 -13.66
C LYS A 29 25.50 6.35 -14.35
N GLU A 30 25.34 5.05 -14.21
CA GLU A 30 24.05 4.41 -14.41
C GLU A 30 23.07 5.15 -13.50
N SER A 31 21.97 5.66 -14.08
CA SER A 31 20.87 6.17 -13.29
C SER A 31 20.50 5.08 -12.28
N GLN A 32 20.53 5.36 -10.97
CA GLN A 32 20.15 4.39 -9.93
C GLN A 32 18.70 3.91 -10.10
N PHE A 33 17.91 4.62 -10.93
CA PHE A 33 16.51 4.34 -11.17
C PHE A 33 16.19 4.16 -12.65
N ILE A 34 15.19 3.33 -12.91
CA ILE A 34 14.48 3.17 -14.17
C ILE A 34 12.99 3.43 -13.94
N SER A 35 12.27 3.85 -14.98
CA SER A 35 10.80 3.99 -14.94
C SER A 35 10.16 2.81 -15.67
N LYS A 36 9.32 2.05 -14.98
CA LYS A 36 8.52 0.95 -15.54
C LYS A 36 7.05 1.37 -15.47
N ASN A 37 6.43 1.62 -16.62
CA ASN A 37 5.05 2.10 -16.72
C ASN A 37 4.71 3.30 -15.80
N GLY A 38 5.63 4.25 -15.63
CA GLY A 38 5.44 5.42 -14.76
C GLY A 38 5.81 5.20 -13.29
N HIS A 39 6.10 3.97 -12.88
CA HIS A 39 6.58 3.62 -11.55
C HIS A 39 8.10 3.62 -11.48
N ARG A 40 8.67 4.17 -10.42
CA ARG A 40 10.13 4.26 -10.24
C ARG A 40 10.66 2.96 -9.64
N HIS A 41 11.63 2.30 -10.28
CA HIS A 41 12.33 1.13 -9.74
C HIS A 41 13.84 1.35 -9.75
N HIS A 42 14.59 0.56 -8.99
CA HIS A 42 16.05 0.59 -9.10
C HIS A 42 16.52 0.02 -10.45
N SER A 43 17.69 0.43 -10.93
CA SER A 43 18.25 -0.02 -12.22
C SER A 43 19.05 -1.32 -12.14
N TYR A 44 19.30 -1.85 -10.95
CA TYR A 44 20.03 -3.09 -10.76
C TYR A 44 19.27 -4.29 -11.33
N ASP A 45 20.04 -5.24 -11.86
CA ASP A 45 19.55 -6.54 -12.29
C ASP A 45 18.95 -7.32 -11.11
N ASN A 46 17.87 -8.07 -11.37
CA ASN A 46 17.15 -8.86 -10.36
C ASN A 46 18.08 -9.87 -9.65
N GLU A 47 19.08 -10.45 -10.34
CA GLU A 47 20.03 -11.38 -9.72
C GLU A 47 20.92 -10.72 -8.66
N LYS A 48 21.17 -9.41 -8.82
CA LYS A 48 22.03 -8.63 -7.91
C LYS A 48 21.23 -7.95 -6.82
N ALA A 49 20.04 -7.45 -7.15
CA ALA A 49 19.13 -6.80 -6.22
C ALA A 49 17.70 -7.24 -6.56
N PRO A 50 17.18 -8.28 -5.91
CA PRO A 50 15.86 -8.82 -6.19
C PRO A 50 14.75 -8.05 -5.45
N TYR A 51 14.88 -6.74 -5.24
CA TYR A 51 13.86 -5.95 -4.55
C TYR A 51 12.72 -5.57 -5.51
N PRO A 52 11.47 -6.07 -5.33
CA PRO A 52 10.44 -5.95 -6.37
C PRO A 52 9.60 -4.66 -6.28
N LEU A 53 9.66 -3.93 -5.17
CA LEU A 53 8.77 -2.80 -4.92
C LEU A 53 9.24 -1.54 -5.67
N SER A 54 8.28 -0.69 -6.05
CA SER A 54 8.57 0.65 -6.57
C SER A 54 9.05 1.61 -5.47
N TYR A 55 9.73 2.67 -5.90
CA TYR A 55 10.22 3.79 -5.11
C TYR A 55 9.32 5.04 -5.31
N ASP A 56 8.03 4.81 -5.53
CA ASP A 56 7.07 5.91 -5.64
C ASP A 56 6.86 6.57 -4.27
N SER A 57 6.54 7.87 -4.24
CA SER A 57 6.43 8.66 -2.99
C SER A 57 5.54 7.99 -1.95
N HIS A 58 4.35 7.53 -2.37
CA HIS A 58 3.38 6.91 -1.48
C HIS A 58 3.86 5.55 -0.92
N VAL A 59 4.75 4.84 -1.62
CA VAL A 59 5.35 3.59 -1.12
C VAL A 59 6.41 3.92 -0.06
N LEU A 60 7.24 4.92 -0.32
CA LEU A 60 8.28 5.37 0.62
C LEU A 60 7.68 5.98 1.90
N GLU A 61 6.57 6.71 1.80
CA GLU A 61 5.87 7.31 2.94
C GLU A 61 5.31 6.26 3.93
N ILE A 62 5.09 5.02 3.49
CA ILE A 62 4.63 3.93 4.36
C ILE A 62 5.71 3.53 5.37
N GLU A 63 7.00 3.71 5.04
CA GLU A 63 8.10 3.46 5.97
C GLU A 63 7.98 4.32 7.25
N SER A 64 7.45 5.54 7.14
CA SER A 64 7.19 6.39 8.31
C SER A 64 6.09 5.82 9.22
N LEU A 65 5.11 5.10 8.67
CA LEU A 65 4.10 4.39 9.46
C LEU A 65 4.73 3.24 10.26
N ASP A 66 5.66 2.51 9.64
CA ASP A 66 6.35 1.37 10.26
C ASP A 66 7.26 1.83 11.40
N ASN A 67 8.04 2.89 11.18
CA ASN A 67 8.85 3.53 12.22
C ASN A 67 7.98 4.05 13.37
N ARG A 68 6.83 4.67 13.06
CA ARG A 68 5.92 5.19 14.08
C ARG A 68 5.30 4.08 14.93
N LEU A 69 4.97 2.95 14.32
CA LEU A 69 4.48 1.77 15.04
C LEU A 69 5.55 1.23 15.99
N ALA A 70 6.78 1.02 15.51
CA ALA A 70 7.90 0.56 16.32
C ALA A 70 8.12 1.47 17.55
N TYR A 71 8.22 2.78 17.31
CA TYR A 71 8.35 3.77 18.37
C TYR A 71 7.17 3.74 19.35
N TYR A 72 5.95 3.57 18.87
CA TYR A 72 4.77 3.49 19.72
C TYR A 72 4.79 2.25 20.64
N LEU A 73 5.08 1.07 20.08
CA LEU A 73 5.11 -0.21 20.81
C LEU A 73 6.19 -0.24 21.89
N ARG A 74 7.31 0.42 21.63
CA ARG A 74 8.48 0.43 22.50
C ARG A 74 8.54 1.64 23.44
N GLY A 75 8.17 2.81 22.94
CA GLY A 75 8.36 4.10 23.61
C GLY A 75 9.73 4.73 23.42
N SER A 76 10.55 4.19 22.52
CA SER A 76 11.87 4.65 22.13
C SER A 76 12.13 4.21 20.69
N VAL A 77 13.13 4.82 20.02
CA VAL A 77 13.60 4.43 18.69
C VAL A 77 14.21 3.02 18.61
N SER A 78 14.52 2.39 19.75
CA SER A 78 15.12 1.05 19.79
C SER A 78 14.48 0.12 20.82
N PHE A 79 14.39 -1.16 20.45
CA PHE A 79 13.95 -2.27 21.30
C PHE A 79 15.02 -2.73 22.29
N VAL A 80 16.28 -2.32 22.09
CA VAL A 80 17.39 -2.59 23.00
C VAL A 80 17.25 -1.75 24.29
N ASN A 81 17.55 -2.35 25.43
CA ASN A 81 17.68 -1.66 26.72
C ASN A 81 19.14 -1.23 26.92
N PHE A 82 19.48 -0.01 26.50
CA PHE A 82 20.84 0.52 26.66
C PHE A 82 21.10 0.99 28.09
N THR A 83 22.16 0.47 28.73
CA THR A 83 22.74 1.08 29.93
C THR A 83 23.49 2.36 29.60
N GLU A 84 24.19 2.34 28.47
CA GLU A 84 24.85 3.48 27.84
C GLU A 84 24.41 3.55 26.38
N LEU A 85 23.98 4.73 25.94
CA LEU A 85 23.56 4.94 24.55
C LEU A 85 24.74 4.71 23.58
N PRO A 86 24.47 4.20 22.36
CA PRO A 86 25.51 4.01 21.37
C PRO A 86 26.20 5.34 20.99
N ARG A 87 27.48 5.25 20.64
CA ARG A 87 28.30 6.34 20.07
C ARG A 87 28.35 6.28 18.55
N ARG A 88 28.21 5.09 17.97
CA ARG A 88 28.12 4.88 16.53
C ARG A 88 27.09 3.81 16.19
N ALA A 89 26.12 4.15 15.34
CA ALA A 89 25.06 3.24 14.91
C ALA A 89 24.97 3.15 13.38
N LEU A 90 24.66 1.95 12.89
CA LEU A 90 24.39 1.67 11.47
C LEU A 90 22.91 1.34 11.29
N ASP A 91 22.26 1.97 10.33
CA ASP A 91 20.95 1.56 9.82
C ASP A 91 21.15 0.90 8.45
N LEU A 92 20.92 -0.40 8.37
CA LEU A 92 21.17 -1.20 7.17
C LEU A 92 19.88 -1.44 6.38
N GLY A 93 19.87 -0.98 5.12
CA GLY A 93 18.64 -0.84 4.34
C GLY A 93 17.82 0.36 4.81
N CYS A 94 18.49 1.50 5.05
CA CYS A 94 17.89 2.63 5.77
C CYS A 94 16.73 3.32 5.04
N GLY A 95 16.46 2.99 3.77
CA GLY A 95 15.34 3.54 3.02
C GLY A 95 15.40 5.06 2.95
N THR A 96 14.31 5.73 3.33
CA THR A 96 14.22 7.19 3.42
C THR A 96 15.10 7.79 4.52
N GLY A 97 15.66 6.97 5.40
CA GLY A 97 16.48 7.39 6.54
C GLY A 97 15.65 7.87 7.72
N THR A 98 14.35 7.52 7.77
CA THR A 98 13.42 7.99 8.81
C THR A 98 13.90 7.58 10.21
N TRP A 99 14.32 6.33 10.38
CA TRP A 99 14.84 5.84 11.66
C TRP A 99 16.08 6.62 12.10
N VAL A 100 17.08 6.77 11.21
CA VAL A 100 18.33 7.51 11.49
C VAL A 100 18.05 8.93 11.96
N ILE A 101 17.12 9.64 11.33
CA ILE A 101 16.78 11.03 11.68
C ILE A 101 16.15 11.09 13.08
N GLU A 102 15.21 10.18 13.39
CA GLU A 102 14.55 10.15 14.70
C GLU A 102 15.51 9.68 15.80
N ALA A 103 16.31 8.65 15.54
CA ALA A 103 17.32 8.14 16.48
C ALA A 103 18.39 9.18 16.76
N ALA A 104 18.80 9.97 15.77
CA ALA A 104 19.76 11.03 15.97
C ALA A 104 19.23 12.17 16.87
N LYS A 105 17.91 12.39 16.93
CA LYS A 105 17.28 13.32 17.89
C LYS A 105 17.28 12.75 19.31
N GLU A 106 17.02 11.44 19.46
CA GLU A 106 16.98 10.77 20.77
C GLU A 106 18.39 10.49 21.34
N TRP A 107 19.38 10.26 20.49
CA TRP A 107 20.77 9.94 20.86
C TRP A 107 21.72 11.07 20.43
N PRO A 108 21.80 12.19 21.18
CA PRO A 108 22.52 13.39 20.77
C PRO A 108 24.04 13.20 20.67
N GLN A 109 24.59 12.14 21.27
CA GLN A 109 26.02 11.84 21.27
C GLN A 109 26.41 10.69 20.32
N CYS A 110 25.46 10.20 19.52
CA CYS A 110 25.68 9.12 18.55
C CYS A 110 25.93 9.70 17.15
N ASN A 111 26.87 9.10 16.42
CA ASN A 111 27.04 9.27 14.98
C ASN A 111 26.32 8.12 14.25
N PHE A 112 25.71 8.43 13.12
CA PHE A 112 24.90 7.48 12.38
C PHE A 112 25.43 7.29 10.98
N VAL A 113 25.40 6.05 10.52
CA VAL A 113 25.55 5.71 9.11
C VAL A 113 24.25 5.08 8.64
N GLY A 114 23.62 5.66 7.62
CA GLY A 114 22.54 5.01 6.90
C GLY A 114 23.08 4.40 5.61
N PHE A 115 22.93 3.09 5.44
CA PHE A 115 23.39 2.36 4.27
C PHE A 115 22.21 1.82 3.47
N ASP A 116 22.10 2.17 2.19
CA ASP A 116 21.01 1.70 1.32
C ASP A 116 21.49 1.37 -0.10
N LEU A 117 20.69 0.62 -0.86
CA LEU A 117 20.97 0.33 -2.26
C LEU A 117 20.96 1.59 -3.13
N VAL A 118 20.03 2.52 -2.86
CA VAL A 118 19.81 3.71 -3.70
C VAL A 118 19.71 4.99 -2.88
N LYS A 119 19.94 6.13 -3.54
CA LYS A 119 19.89 7.45 -2.90
C LYS A 119 18.47 8.01 -2.86
N ILE A 120 17.73 7.68 -1.81
CA ILE A 120 16.35 8.15 -1.55
C ILE A 120 16.17 8.88 -0.22
N GLN A 121 17.25 9.07 0.53
CA GLN A 121 17.18 9.58 1.90
C GLN A 121 16.70 11.03 1.95
N LEU A 122 15.89 11.35 2.97
CA LEU A 122 15.33 12.67 3.16
C LEU A 122 16.41 13.70 3.52
N PRO A 123 16.29 14.96 3.03
CA PRO A 123 17.22 16.01 3.41
C PRO A 123 17.06 16.36 4.90
N VAL A 124 18.19 16.36 5.63
CA VAL A 124 18.24 16.81 7.02
C VAL A 124 18.53 18.30 7.04
N LEU A 125 17.54 19.10 7.45
CA LEU A 125 17.64 20.58 7.41
C LEU A 125 18.35 21.17 8.64
N GLU A 126 18.41 20.43 9.73
CA GLU A 126 19.04 20.83 10.99
C GLU A 126 20.56 20.54 10.93
N PRO A 127 21.45 21.56 10.91
CA PRO A 127 22.88 21.34 10.68
C PRO A 127 23.58 20.49 11.76
N GLU A 128 23.15 20.61 13.01
CA GLU A 128 23.68 19.83 14.14
C GLU A 128 23.30 18.35 14.05
N LEU A 129 22.14 18.04 13.47
CA LEU A 129 21.69 16.68 13.22
C LEU A 129 22.41 16.11 11.99
N ALA A 130 22.46 16.89 10.92
CA ALA A 130 23.10 16.52 9.66
C ALA A 130 24.60 16.24 9.82
N SER A 131 25.31 16.94 10.71
CA SER A 131 26.75 16.74 10.93
C SER A 131 27.11 15.37 11.53
N ARG A 132 26.13 14.68 12.14
CA ARG A 132 26.29 13.35 12.75
C ARG A 132 25.76 12.22 11.87
N ILE A 133 25.19 12.51 10.71
CA ILE A 133 24.57 11.52 9.82
C ILE A 133 25.37 11.40 8.54
N GLN A 134 25.78 10.17 8.21
CA GLN A 134 26.45 9.84 6.96
C GLN A 134 25.59 8.87 6.14
N TRP A 135 25.23 9.28 4.93
CA TRP A 135 24.55 8.40 3.97
C TRP A 135 25.57 7.69 3.08
N GLN A 136 25.49 6.37 3.01
CA GLN A 136 26.31 5.52 2.14
C GLN A 136 25.42 4.65 1.25
N HIS A 137 25.91 4.35 0.05
CA HIS A 137 25.15 3.59 -0.94
C HIS A 137 25.94 2.40 -1.45
N GLY A 138 25.34 1.23 -1.45
CA GLY A 138 25.96 0.00 -1.93
C GLY A 138 25.02 -1.19 -1.85
N ASN A 139 25.45 -2.31 -2.42
CA ASN A 139 24.66 -3.54 -2.44
C ASN A 139 25.26 -4.57 -1.49
N PHE A 140 24.68 -4.72 -0.30
CA PHE A 140 25.14 -5.66 0.72
C PHE A 140 24.92 -7.15 0.35
N LEU A 141 24.22 -7.46 -0.74
CA LEU A 141 24.03 -8.85 -1.23
C LEU A 141 25.18 -9.32 -2.14
N THR A 142 25.92 -8.37 -2.71
CA THR A 142 26.95 -8.64 -3.73
C THR A 142 28.34 -8.16 -3.33
N THR A 143 28.43 -7.21 -2.39
CA THR A 143 29.69 -6.65 -1.91
C THR A 143 29.72 -6.62 -0.39
N LYS A 144 30.92 -6.86 0.17
CA LYS A 144 31.23 -6.67 1.59
C LYS A 144 30.83 -5.26 2.02
N LEU A 145 30.34 -5.10 3.26
CA LEU A 145 30.05 -3.77 3.78
C LEU A 145 31.35 -2.94 3.85
N PRO A 146 31.35 -1.66 3.43
CA PRO A 146 32.54 -0.82 3.35
C PRO A 146 32.91 -0.22 4.73
N PHE A 147 32.86 -1.05 5.75
CA PHE A 147 33.10 -0.70 7.15
C PHE A 147 34.17 -1.60 7.72
N GLU A 148 34.95 -1.06 8.64
CA GLU A 148 35.96 -1.82 9.37
C GLU A 148 35.30 -2.83 10.31
N ASP A 149 36.10 -3.77 10.79
CA ASP A 149 35.66 -4.69 11.84
C ASP A 149 35.46 -3.89 13.14
N ASP A 150 34.49 -4.28 13.97
CA ASP A 150 34.22 -3.68 15.28
C ASP A 150 33.91 -2.16 15.27
N GLU A 151 33.34 -1.66 14.18
CA GLU A 151 33.09 -0.23 13.98
C GLU A 151 31.85 0.31 14.72
N PHE A 152 30.77 -0.48 14.84
CA PHE A 152 29.46 0.00 15.32
C PHE A 152 29.06 -0.58 16.68
N ASP A 153 28.46 0.26 17.51
CA ASP A 153 27.89 -0.13 18.80
C ASP A 153 26.49 -0.74 18.66
N HIS A 154 25.79 -0.33 17.62
CA HIS A 154 24.43 -0.75 17.33
C HIS A 154 24.18 -0.86 15.81
N VAL A 155 23.51 -1.93 15.40
CA VAL A 155 23.00 -2.10 14.03
C VAL A 155 21.47 -2.24 14.08
N HIS A 156 20.79 -1.35 13.40
CA HIS A 156 19.34 -1.39 13.18
C HIS A 156 19.06 -1.95 11.77
N ILE A 157 18.09 -2.85 11.68
CA ILE A 157 17.62 -3.43 10.41
C ILE A 157 16.08 -3.47 10.46
N GLN A 158 15.43 -2.89 9.45
CA GLN A 158 13.98 -2.94 9.34
C GLN A 158 13.53 -3.15 7.91
N SER A 159 12.57 -4.07 7.71
CA SER A 159 11.84 -4.28 6.46
C SER A 159 12.74 -4.58 5.23
N ILE A 160 13.90 -5.21 5.41
CA ILE A 160 14.79 -5.56 4.29
C ILE A 160 14.46 -6.93 3.69
N ALA A 161 13.67 -7.77 4.40
CA ALA A 161 13.40 -9.15 3.97
C ALA A 161 12.79 -9.26 2.57
N LYS A 162 12.04 -8.24 2.13
CA LYS A 162 11.46 -8.16 0.78
C LYS A 162 12.48 -7.98 -0.34
N GLY A 163 13.76 -7.82 -0.02
CA GLY A 163 14.87 -7.74 -0.97
C GLY A 163 16.03 -8.68 -0.67
N VAL A 164 15.94 -9.52 0.36
CA VAL A 164 17.02 -10.45 0.76
C VAL A 164 16.63 -11.88 0.44
N PRO A 165 17.31 -12.53 -0.52
CA PRO A 165 17.12 -13.96 -0.77
C PRO A 165 17.44 -14.81 0.46
N GLU A 166 16.73 -15.93 0.62
CA GLU A 166 16.83 -16.80 1.80
C GLU A 166 18.27 -17.30 2.04
N ASN A 167 19.00 -17.62 0.96
CA ASN A 167 20.39 -18.07 1.03
C ASN A 167 21.41 -16.96 1.31
N LYS A 168 20.99 -15.69 1.42
CA LYS A 168 21.88 -14.55 1.67
C LYS A 168 21.89 -14.10 3.13
N TRP A 169 20.93 -14.52 3.94
CA TRP A 169 20.86 -14.13 5.35
C TRP A 169 22.09 -14.52 6.17
N GLY A 170 22.67 -15.70 5.93
CA GLY A 170 23.88 -16.13 6.63
C GLY A 170 25.06 -15.17 6.41
N THR A 171 25.40 -14.91 5.14
CA THR A 171 26.47 -13.96 4.77
C THR A 171 26.18 -12.55 5.26
N LEU A 172 24.92 -12.12 5.24
CA LEU A 172 24.51 -10.82 5.75
C LEU A 172 24.74 -10.73 7.27
N PHE A 173 24.34 -11.73 8.04
CA PHE A 173 24.56 -11.75 9.49
C PHE A 173 26.04 -11.91 9.87
N GLU A 174 26.86 -12.60 9.06
CA GLU A 174 28.32 -12.59 9.21
C GLU A 174 28.90 -11.18 9.08
N GLU A 175 28.46 -10.43 8.07
CA GLU A 175 28.90 -9.04 7.88
C GLU A 175 28.40 -8.11 8.99
N VAL A 176 27.15 -8.25 9.43
CA VAL A 176 26.60 -7.49 10.56
C VAL A 176 27.38 -7.80 11.84
N ASN A 177 27.66 -9.08 12.12
CA ASN A 177 28.49 -9.46 13.27
C ASN A 177 29.90 -8.89 13.16
N ARG A 178 30.53 -8.94 11.99
CA ARG A 178 31.88 -8.40 11.77
C ARG A 178 31.97 -6.90 12.09
N VAL A 179 31.02 -6.09 11.61
CA VAL A 179 31.06 -4.63 11.78
C VAL A 179 30.59 -4.16 13.16
N LEU A 180 29.87 -5.00 13.90
CA LEU A 180 29.56 -4.71 15.30
C LEU A 180 30.81 -4.82 16.16
N ARG A 181 30.99 -3.93 17.14
CA ARG A 181 32.00 -4.11 18.20
C ARG A 181 31.63 -5.26 19.14
N PRO A 182 32.57 -5.80 19.94
CA PRO A 182 32.22 -6.73 21.02
C PRO A 182 31.16 -6.14 21.94
N GLU A 183 30.17 -6.95 22.34
CA GLU A 183 28.96 -6.52 23.08
C GLU A 183 28.07 -5.49 22.34
N GLY A 184 28.36 -5.19 21.07
CA GLY A 184 27.50 -4.40 20.20
C GLY A 184 26.18 -5.11 19.96
N SER A 185 25.11 -4.33 19.78
CA SER A 185 23.74 -4.86 19.65
C SER A 185 23.22 -4.80 18.22
N VAL A 186 22.41 -5.77 17.83
CA VAL A 186 21.62 -5.74 16.60
C VAL A 186 20.15 -5.89 16.92
N GLU A 187 19.31 -5.11 16.26
CA GLU A 187 17.87 -5.31 16.25
C GLU A 187 17.32 -5.43 14.84
N ILE A 188 16.33 -6.32 14.69
CA ILE A 188 15.69 -6.62 13.40
C ILE A 188 14.18 -6.55 13.58
N ILE A 189 13.51 -5.77 12.72
CA ILE A 189 12.05 -5.65 12.67
C ILE A 189 11.59 -6.04 11.27
N GLU A 190 10.93 -7.19 11.14
CA GLU A 190 10.51 -7.72 9.84
C GLU A 190 9.04 -8.11 9.84
N ASP A 191 8.40 -7.92 8.68
CA ASP A 191 7.02 -8.30 8.41
C ASP A 191 6.91 -9.41 7.38
N ASP A 192 5.92 -10.27 7.54
CA ASP A 192 5.61 -11.29 6.56
C ASP A 192 5.04 -10.67 5.29
N VAL A 193 5.32 -11.31 4.16
CA VAL A 193 4.78 -10.93 2.86
C VAL A 193 3.42 -11.58 2.69
N LEU A 194 2.38 -10.90 3.16
CA LEU A 194 1.00 -11.36 3.06
C LEU A 194 0.26 -10.67 1.92
N PHE A 195 -0.52 -11.44 1.15
CA PHE A 195 -1.52 -10.88 0.24
C PHE A 195 -2.84 -10.70 1.03
N PRO A 196 -3.36 -9.47 1.20
CA PRO A 196 -4.60 -9.28 1.92
C PRO A 196 -5.78 -9.78 1.06
N SER A 197 -6.25 -10.98 1.34
CA SER A 197 -7.34 -11.60 0.59
C SER A 197 -8.71 -11.15 1.09
N LEU A 198 -9.61 -10.77 0.18
CA LEU A 198 -10.99 -10.40 0.53
C LEU A 198 -11.93 -11.59 0.24
N PRO A 199 -12.80 -11.94 1.20
CA PRO A 199 -13.69 -13.09 1.02
C PRO A 199 -14.74 -12.83 -0.05
N ARG A 200 -15.17 -13.90 -0.73
CA ARG A 200 -16.12 -13.81 -1.86
C ARG A 200 -17.46 -13.20 -1.47
N TRP A 201 -17.96 -13.44 -0.25
CA TRP A 201 -19.20 -12.82 0.21
C TRP A 201 -19.09 -11.29 0.22
N PHE A 202 -17.91 -10.74 0.55
CA PHE A 202 -17.67 -9.30 0.55
C PHE A 202 -17.58 -8.76 -0.88
N THR A 203 -16.73 -9.35 -1.71
CA THR A 203 -16.48 -8.84 -3.07
C THR A 203 -17.66 -9.05 -4.02
N SER A 204 -18.40 -10.14 -3.87
CA SER A 204 -19.61 -10.42 -4.66
C SER A 204 -20.69 -9.40 -4.34
N ALA A 205 -20.79 -8.96 -3.08
CA ALA A 205 -21.79 -7.99 -2.67
C ALA A 205 -21.56 -6.60 -3.31
N LEU A 206 -20.29 -6.16 -3.38
CA LEU A 206 -19.89 -4.93 -4.08
C LEU A 206 -20.22 -4.95 -5.59
N ARG A 207 -20.34 -6.15 -6.16
CA ARG A 207 -20.55 -6.39 -7.60
C ARG A 207 -21.90 -7.01 -7.93
N ALA A 208 -22.80 -7.10 -6.95
CA ALA A 208 -24.15 -7.59 -7.22
C ALA A 208 -24.71 -6.80 -8.40
N ARG A 209 -25.42 -7.44 -9.33
CA ARG A 209 -26.07 -6.74 -10.44
C ARG A 209 -27.55 -6.56 -10.11
N PRO A 210 -28.24 -5.57 -10.71
CA PRO A 210 -29.69 -5.54 -10.66
C PRO A 210 -30.21 -6.91 -11.09
N ARG A 211 -30.95 -7.59 -10.22
CA ARG A 211 -31.70 -8.77 -10.63
C ARG A 211 -32.63 -8.29 -11.73
N ARG A 212 -32.39 -8.73 -12.98
CA ARG A 212 -33.47 -8.74 -13.95
C ARG A 212 -34.58 -9.51 -13.24
N THR A 213 -35.72 -8.88 -13.06
CA THR A 213 -36.92 -9.54 -12.56
C THR A 213 -37.24 -10.69 -13.51
N SER A 214 -36.64 -11.86 -13.29
CA SER A 214 -37.30 -13.11 -13.62
C SER A 214 -38.40 -13.24 -12.58
N SER A 215 -39.47 -12.45 -12.75
CA SER A 215 -40.76 -12.74 -12.15
C SER A 215 -41.28 -14.02 -12.80
N ILE A 216 -40.65 -15.14 -12.50
CA ILE A 216 -41.30 -16.43 -12.63
C ILE A 216 -42.22 -16.48 -11.42
N HIS A 217 -43.44 -15.99 -11.62
CA HIS A 217 -44.54 -16.24 -10.71
C HIS A 217 -44.76 -17.76 -10.69
N HIS A 218 -44.32 -18.43 -9.64
CA HIS A 218 -44.86 -19.75 -9.33
C HIS A 218 -46.28 -19.55 -8.76
N PRO A 219 -47.25 -20.41 -9.12
CA PRO A 219 -48.64 -20.27 -8.71
C PRO A 219 -48.88 -20.40 -7.19
N ASP A 220 -47.84 -20.65 -6.38
CA ASP A 220 -47.93 -20.77 -4.92
C ASP A 220 -47.54 -19.50 -4.13
N GLY A 221 -47.11 -18.44 -4.81
CA GLY A 221 -46.77 -17.17 -4.17
C GLY A 221 -45.44 -17.14 -3.39
N THR A 222 -44.61 -18.19 -3.47
CA THR A 222 -43.30 -18.18 -2.82
C THR A 222 -42.27 -17.40 -3.65
N LYS A 223 -41.71 -16.33 -3.05
CA LYS A 223 -40.52 -15.65 -3.57
C LYS A 223 -39.29 -16.39 -3.06
N HIS A 224 -38.70 -17.29 -3.85
CA HIS A 224 -37.36 -17.81 -3.56
C HIS A 224 -36.33 -16.97 -4.32
N GLY A 225 -35.69 -16.07 -3.60
CA GLY A 225 -34.61 -15.25 -4.11
C GLY A 225 -33.58 -14.98 -3.02
N TYR A 226 -33.19 -16.01 -2.28
CA TYR A 226 -32.07 -15.89 -1.35
C TYR A 226 -30.78 -15.59 -2.14
N PHE A 227 -29.91 -14.73 -1.63
CA PHE A 227 -28.51 -14.74 -2.05
C PHE A 227 -27.96 -16.13 -1.75
N SER A 228 -27.84 -16.96 -2.78
CA SER A 228 -27.09 -18.20 -2.66
C SER A 228 -25.61 -17.82 -2.76
N PRO A 229 -24.78 -18.11 -1.75
CA PRO A 229 -23.34 -17.97 -1.93
C PRO A 229 -22.93 -18.79 -3.17
N PRO A 230 -21.96 -18.30 -3.97
CA PRO A 230 -21.43 -19.10 -5.06
C PRO A 230 -21.00 -20.44 -4.50
N ARG A 231 -21.55 -21.54 -5.04
CA ARG A 231 -21.09 -22.89 -4.68
C ARG A 231 -19.60 -22.95 -4.99
N SER A 232 -18.80 -23.43 -4.04
CA SER A 232 -17.40 -23.78 -4.27
C SER A 232 -17.38 -24.96 -5.23
N ASP A 233 -17.28 -24.67 -6.53
CA ASP A 233 -16.84 -25.65 -7.50
C ASP A 233 -15.31 -25.72 -7.37
N ASP A 234 -14.72 -26.92 -7.29
CA ASP A 234 -13.26 -27.10 -7.11
C ASP A 234 -12.44 -26.49 -8.26
N THR A 235 -13.11 -26.13 -9.36
CA THR A 235 -12.54 -25.46 -10.53
C THR A 235 -12.46 -23.94 -10.42
N MET A 236 -13.15 -23.32 -9.47
CA MET A 236 -13.19 -21.86 -9.32
C MET A 236 -12.06 -21.37 -8.39
N PRO A 237 -11.44 -20.21 -8.68
CA PRO A 237 -10.42 -19.66 -7.79
C PRO A 237 -10.93 -19.46 -6.35
N SER A 238 -10.05 -19.46 -5.36
CA SER A 238 -10.41 -19.26 -3.94
C SER A 238 -11.18 -17.95 -3.69
N HIS A 239 -10.76 -16.87 -4.35
CA HIS A 239 -11.40 -15.55 -4.27
C HIS A 239 -11.21 -14.72 -5.56
N ASP A 240 -11.85 -13.56 -5.63
CA ASP A 240 -11.85 -12.71 -6.84
C ASP A 240 -10.46 -12.22 -7.27
N HIS A 241 -9.52 -12.08 -6.33
CA HIS A 241 -8.16 -11.58 -6.58
C HIS A 241 -7.09 -12.68 -6.65
N ALA A 242 -7.49 -13.94 -6.86
CA ALA A 242 -6.61 -15.10 -6.71
C ALA A 242 -5.47 -15.13 -7.73
N LEU A 243 -5.67 -14.56 -8.92
CA LEU A 243 -4.58 -14.38 -9.88
C LEU A 243 -3.52 -13.42 -9.34
N LEU A 244 -3.92 -12.26 -8.79
CA LEU A 244 -2.98 -11.29 -8.22
C LEU A 244 -2.23 -11.86 -7.03
N GLU A 245 -2.91 -12.62 -6.16
CA GLU A 245 -2.28 -13.35 -5.07
C GLU A 245 -1.23 -14.34 -5.58
N SER A 246 -1.59 -15.13 -6.60
CA SER A 246 -0.68 -16.09 -7.24
C SER A 246 0.53 -15.41 -7.87
N LEU A 247 0.34 -14.29 -8.58
CA LEU A 247 1.42 -13.51 -9.16
C LEU A 247 2.32 -12.90 -8.08
N ASN A 248 1.72 -12.30 -7.05
CA ASN A 248 2.46 -11.73 -5.91
C ASN A 248 3.33 -12.80 -5.25
N ARG A 249 2.81 -14.01 -5.03
CA ARG A 249 3.60 -15.13 -4.50
C ARG A 249 4.77 -15.49 -5.42
N SER A 250 4.53 -15.64 -6.73
CA SER A 250 5.60 -15.96 -7.69
C SER A 250 6.70 -14.91 -7.75
N VAL A 251 6.36 -13.62 -7.56
CA VAL A 251 7.36 -12.55 -7.48
C VAL A 251 8.45 -12.87 -6.45
N PHE A 252 8.05 -13.28 -5.24
CA PHE A 252 9.00 -13.56 -4.16
C PHE A 252 9.65 -14.94 -4.32
N GLU A 253 8.90 -15.96 -4.73
CA GLU A 253 9.42 -17.32 -4.97
C GLU A 253 10.54 -17.35 -6.01
N HIS A 254 10.34 -16.73 -7.19
CA HIS A 254 11.37 -16.68 -8.24
C HIS A 254 12.59 -15.85 -7.88
N ARG A 255 12.42 -14.92 -6.94
CA ARG A 255 13.49 -14.09 -6.37
C ARG A 255 14.19 -14.78 -5.20
N PHE A 256 13.78 -16.01 -4.86
CA PHE A 256 14.27 -16.80 -3.74
C PHE A 256 14.11 -16.06 -2.39
N ILE A 257 13.06 -15.25 -2.26
CA ILE A 257 12.75 -14.48 -1.06
C ILE A 257 11.69 -15.22 -0.25
N ASN A 258 11.99 -15.48 1.02
CA ASN A 258 11.05 -16.13 1.93
C ASN A 258 9.92 -15.16 2.30
N MET A 259 8.67 -15.61 2.20
CA MET A 259 7.49 -14.78 2.48
C MET A 259 7.11 -14.76 3.98
N THR A 260 7.76 -15.58 4.80
CA THR A 260 7.53 -15.71 6.25
C THR A 260 8.80 -15.45 7.08
N PRO A 261 9.47 -14.28 6.94
CA PRO A 261 10.65 -13.93 7.72
C PRO A 261 10.43 -14.05 9.23
N THR A 262 9.21 -13.82 9.74
CA THR A 262 8.92 -13.93 11.17
C THR A 262 9.14 -15.34 11.74
N ALA A 263 9.04 -16.37 10.89
CA ALA A 263 9.25 -17.77 11.23
C ALA A 263 10.71 -18.21 11.02
N ILE A 264 11.35 -17.78 9.92
CA ILE A 264 12.67 -18.28 9.53
C ILE A 264 13.86 -17.51 10.12
N LEU A 265 13.74 -16.20 10.32
CA LEU A 265 14.85 -15.39 10.79
C LEU A 265 15.35 -15.76 12.19
N PRO A 266 14.49 -16.15 13.16
CA PRO A 266 14.96 -16.59 14.47
C PRO A 266 16.07 -17.65 14.40
N SER A 267 15.93 -18.69 13.56
CA SER A 267 16.92 -19.78 13.50
C SER A 267 18.26 -19.31 12.93
N TYR A 268 18.25 -18.47 11.89
CA TYR A 268 19.48 -17.89 11.35
C TYR A 268 20.11 -16.95 12.37
N PHE A 269 19.30 -16.08 12.98
CA PHE A 269 19.76 -15.04 13.89
C PHE A 269 20.44 -15.61 15.14
N THR A 270 19.90 -16.68 15.74
CA THR A 270 20.52 -17.34 16.91
C THR A 270 21.86 -18.00 16.61
N THR A 271 22.19 -18.22 15.34
CA THR A 271 23.49 -18.81 14.95
C THR A 271 24.61 -17.78 15.04
N TYR A 272 24.32 -16.49 14.82
CA TYR A 272 25.33 -15.43 14.69
C TYR A 272 25.39 -14.47 15.89
N PHE A 273 24.38 -14.46 16.75
CA PHE A 273 24.29 -13.53 17.88
C PHE A 273 24.00 -14.25 19.20
N ARG A 274 24.43 -13.65 20.33
CA ARG A 274 24.15 -14.12 21.69
C ARG A 274 23.10 -13.27 22.39
N GLN A 275 22.64 -13.76 23.54
CA GLN A 275 21.63 -13.11 24.39
C GLN A 275 20.39 -12.72 23.59
N VAL A 276 20.01 -13.58 22.64
CA VAL A 276 18.95 -13.31 21.68
C VAL A 276 17.61 -13.25 22.39
N THR A 277 16.91 -12.14 22.22
CA THR A 277 15.52 -11.98 22.65
C THR A 277 14.63 -12.00 21.43
N LEU A 278 13.72 -12.98 21.39
CA LEU A 278 12.75 -13.15 20.32
C LEU A 278 11.40 -12.59 20.77
N GLY A 279 10.88 -11.58 20.07
CA GLY A 279 9.51 -11.11 20.30
C GLY A 279 8.49 -12.17 19.86
N PRO A 280 7.29 -12.21 20.47
CA PRO A 280 6.16 -12.94 19.88
C PRO A 280 5.84 -12.37 18.49
N VAL A 281 5.24 -13.21 17.62
CA VAL A 281 4.69 -12.71 16.35
C VAL A 281 3.43 -11.92 16.65
N LEU A 282 3.40 -10.66 16.22
CA LEU A 282 2.22 -9.80 16.32
C LEU A 282 1.40 -9.95 15.05
N ASN A 283 0.22 -10.56 15.17
CA ASN A 283 -0.72 -10.70 14.06
C ASN A 283 -1.79 -9.61 14.15
N PHE A 284 -1.93 -8.82 13.08
CA PHE A 284 -2.97 -7.80 12.94
C PHE A 284 -4.07 -8.33 12.02
N PRO A 285 -5.27 -8.63 12.54
CA PRO A 285 -6.38 -9.12 11.75
C PRO A 285 -6.92 -8.04 10.82
N MET A 286 -7.73 -8.47 9.85
CA MET A 286 -8.51 -7.57 9.01
C MET A 286 -9.33 -6.59 9.87
N PRO A 287 -9.41 -5.30 9.48
CA PRO A 287 -10.22 -4.34 10.21
C PRO A 287 -11.70 -4.77 10.22
N PRO A 288 -12.44 -4.39 11.29
CA PRO A 288 -13.86 -4.66 11.37
C PRO A 288 -14.59 -4.05 10.18
N LEU A 289 -15.70 -4.67 9.79
CA LEU A 289 -16.45 -4.19 8.65
C LEU A 289 -16.98 -2.77 8.95
N PRO A 290 -16.70 -1.80 8.07
CA PRO A 290 -17.12 -0.43 8.29
C PRO A 290 -18.66 -0.37 8.37
N PRO A 291 -19.24 0.55 9.15
CA PRO A 291 -20.66 0.86 9.00
C PRO A 291 -20.94 1.22 7.54
N LEU A 292 -22.15 0.93 7.06
CA LEU A 292 -22.53 1.33 5.72
C LEU A 292 -22.69 2.85 5.69
N ARG A 293 -22.14 3.51 4.65
CA ARG A 293 -22.22 4.97 4.51
C ARG A 293 -23.67 5.44 4.67
N PRO A 294 -23.91 6.53 5.43
CA PRO A 294 -25.23 7.14 5.50
C PRO A 294 -25.70 7.58 4.11
N LEU A 295 -26.97 7.37 3.82
CA LEU A 295 -27.60 7.87 2.60
C LEU A 295 -27.65 9.40 2.61
N SER A 296 -27.62 10.03 1.42
CA SER A 296 -27.69 11.49 1.33
C SER A 296 -29.01 12.03 1.90
N PRO A 297 -29.05 13.24 2.50
CA PRO A 297 -30.27 13.81 3.10
C PRO A 297 -31.46 13.92 2.13
N GLN A 298 -31.19 14.05 0.82
CA GLN A 298 -32.21 14.10 -0.23
C GLN A 298 -33.04 12.80 -0.31
N LEU A 299 -32.48 11.68 0.17
CA LEU A 299 -33.17 10.38 0.21
C LEU A 299 -34.18 10.25 1.33
N VAL A 300 -33.95 10.93 2.47
CA VAL A 300 -34.89 10.91 3.60
C VAL A 300 -36.22 11.58 3.20
N THR A 301 -36.14 12.65 2.41
CA THR A 301 -37.32 13.44 1.99
C THR A 301 -38.20 12.72 0.96
N ALA A 302 -37.61 11.91 0.06
CA ALA A 302 -38.39 11.15 -0.93
C ALA A 302 -39.33 10.10 -0.29
N TYR A 303 -38.90 9.52 0.83
CA TYR A 303 -39.71 8.60 1.63
C TYR A 303 -40.70 9.32 2.56
N ALA A 304 -40.34 10.47 3.12
CA ALA A 304 -41.24 11.25 3.98
C ALA A 304 -42.50 11.75 3.25
N ILE A 305 -42.44 11.95 1.93
CA ILE A 305 -43.59 12.40 1.12
C ILE A 305 -44.44 11.22 0.60
N SER A 306 -43.95 9.99 0.67
CA SER A 306 -44.70 8.81 0.19
C SER A 306 -45.49 8.08 1.28
N SER A 307 -45.43 8.56 2.53
CA SER A 307 -46.06 7.91 3.69
C SER A 307 -46.71 8.93 4.63
N LEU A 308 -47.72 9.68 4.16
CA LEU A 308 -48.73 10.34 5.00
C LEU A 308 -49.87 10.91 4.11
N ASP A 309 -51.09 10.39 4.34
CA ASP A 309 -52.42 10.87 3.92
C ASP A 309 -52.73 11.01 2.41
N ALA A 310 -53.81 10.45 1.83
CA ALA A 310 -55.14 10.29 2.36
C ALA A 310 -55.93 9.16 1.68
N LEU A 311 -56.56 8.32 2.50
CA LEU A 311 -57.84 7.69 2.23
C LEU A 311 -58.96 8.75 2.30
N ASP A 312 -60.05 8.48 1.58
CA ASP A 312 -61.43 8.94 1.78
C ASP A 312 -62.01 10.19 1.06
N THR A 313 -62.92 9.87 0.13
CA THR A 313 -64.32 10.36 -0.04
C THR A 313 -64.66 11.72 -0.69
N HIS A 314 -65.31 11.60 -1.86
CA HIS A 314 -66.41 12.37 -2.50
C HIS A 314 -66.74 13.84 -2.11
N SER A 315 -66.95 14.71 -3.13
CA SER A 315 -68.24 15.36 -3.48
C SER A 315 -68.12 16.37 -4.64
N TRP A 316 -69.11 16.40 -5.54
CA TRP A 316 -69.26 17.32 -6.67
C TRP A 316 -69.76 18.72 -6.29
N SER A 317 -69.31 19.76 -7.01
CA SER A 317 -70.14 20.94 -7.36
C SER A 317 -69.55 21.76 -8.53
N ASN A 318 -70.44 22.24 -9.41
CA ASN A 318 -70.23 22.85 -10.72
C ASN A 318 -69.76 24.33 -10.75
N SER A 319 -68.83 24.66 -11.68
CA SER A 319 -68.78 25.80 -12.66
C SER A 319 -68.76 27.30 -12.22
N PRO A 320 -68.33 28.29 -13.06
CA PRO A 320 -67.41 28.30 -14.22
C PRO A 320 -66.41 29.50 -14.35
N SER A 321 -65.47 29.35 -15.31
CA SER A 321 -64.80 30.34 -16.21
C SER A 321 -63.92 31.49 -15.70
N SER A 322 -62.62 31.45 -16.07
CA SER A 322 -61.95 32.44 -16.96
C SER A 322 -60.48 32.07 -17.26
N SER A 323 -60.13 31.91 -18.53
CA SER A 323 -58.76 31.81 -19.11
C SER A 323 -58.02 33.18 -19.08
N PRO A 324 -56.75 33.38 -19.51
CA PRO A 324 -55.74 32.51 -20.20
C PRO A 324 -54.27 32.76 -19.66
N PRO A 325 -53.12 32.59 -20.40
CA PRO A 325 -52.76 31.76 -21.57
C PRO A 325 -51.48 30.87 -21.43
N HIS A 326 -51.41 29.88 -22.32
CA HIS A 326 -50.27 29.23 -23.00
C HIS A 326 -48.82 29.28 -22.44
N SER A 327 -48.26 28.09 -22.19
CA SER A 327 -46.83 27.80 -22.40
C SER A 327 -46.65 26.33 -22.79
N LYS A 328 -45.84 26.09 -23.83
CA LYS A 328 -45.69 24.84 -24.58
C LYS A 328 -44.76 23.85 -23.85
N ARG A 329 -45.18 22.59 -23.81
CA ARG A 329 -44.34 21.41 -23.53
C ARG A 329 -43.32 21.20 -24.67
N PRO A 330 -42.03 20.95 -24.38
CA PRO A 330 -41.17 20.26 -25.32
C PRO A 330 -41.00 18.79 -24.94
N ALA A 331 -40.83 17.99 -25.98
CA ALA A 331 -40.74 16.54 -25.99
C ALA A 331 -39.42 16.02 -25.39
N SER A 332 -39.50 14.79 -24.86
CA SER A 332 -38.36 13.95 -24.48
C SER A 332 -37.53 13.60 -25.71
N LEU A 333 -36.24 13.94 -25.68
CA LEU A 333 -35.24 13.40 -26.59
C LEU A 333 -34.34 12.44 -25.80
N SER A 334 -34.50 11.14 -26.07
CA SER A 334 -33.52 10.12 -25.76
C SER A 334 -32.24 10.40 -26.54
N PHE A 335 -31.10 10.43 -25.86
CA PHE A 335 -29.79 10.33 -26.51
C PHE A 335 -29.09 9.08 -25.99
N SER A 336 -28.99 8.09 -26.87
CA SER A 336 -27.96 7.06 -26.84
C SER A 336 -26.76 7.59 -27.63
N SER A 337 -25.57 7.49 -27.07
CA SER A 337 -24.34 7.54 -27.86
C SER A 337 -23.25 6.70 -27.20
N SER A 338 -23.19 5.46 -27.68
CA SER A 338 -21.99 4.66 -27.79
C SER A 338 -20.99 5.34 -28.73
N ILE A 339 -19.72 5.45 -28.31
CA ILE A 339 -18.60 5.74 -29.22
C ILE A 339 -17.47 4.76 -28.92
N SER A 340 -17.18 3.94 -29.93
CA SER A 340 -15.94 3.19 -30.08
C SER A 340 -15.02 3.92 -31.07
N THR A 341 -13.73 3.76 -30.83
CA THR A 341 -12.56 4.16 -31.61
C THR A 341 -12.50 3.58 -33.02
N THR A 342 -11.98 4.35 -33.99
CA THR A 342 -11.03 3.83 -35.01
C THR A 342 -10.19 4.93 -35.67
N THR A 343 -9.01 4.48 -36.09
CA THR A 343 -7.81 5.07 -36.69
C THR A 343 -7.94 5.65 -38.10
N ASN A 344 -7.08 6.64 -38.46
CA ASN A 344 -6.10 6.49 -39.54
C ASN A 344 -5.16 7.71 -39.72
N SER A 345 -3.92 7.37 -40.05
CA SER A 345 -2.75 8.18 -40.44
C SER A 345 -2.82 8.74 -41.87
N THR A 346 -2.21 9.91 -42.15
CA THR A 346 -1.04 10.09 -43.06
C THR A 346 -0.67 11.57 -43.34
N THR A 347 0.61 11.91 -43.13
CA THR A 347 1.58 12.76 -43.88
C THR A 347 1.27 14.21 -44.35
N ALA A 348 2.06 15.19 -43.88
CA ALA A 348 3.18 15.87 -44.61
C ALA A 348 3.50 17.33 -44.13
N SER A 349 4.79 17.61 -43.86
CA SER A 349 5.64 18.85 -43.98
C SER A 349 4.97 20.25 -44.10
N SER A 350 5.43 21.40 -43.55
CA SER A 350 6.73 21.91 -43.06
C SER A 350 6.58 23.35 -42.50
N ASN A 351 7.60 23.83 -41.76
CA ASN A 351 8.03 25.23 -41.49
C ASN A 351 7.36 26.12 -40.42
N GLY A 352 8.13 26.42 -39.35
CA GLY A 352 8.35 27.79 -38.86
C GLY A 352 7.71 28.20 -37.51
N PRO A 353 8.41 28.94 -36.62
CA PRO A 353 8.12 29.03 -35.17
C PRO A 353 7.24 30.23 -34.79
N LEU A 354 6.75 30.30 -33.54
CA LEU A 354 6.68 31.53 -32.72
C LEU A 354 6.21 31.25 -31.27
N LEU A 355 6.86 31.95 -30.34
CA LEU A 355 6.60 32.06 -28.90
C LEU A 355 5.22 32.66 -28.59
N LEU A 356 4.60 32.30 -27.45
CA LEU A 356 4.24 33.27 -26.39
C LEU A 356 3.65 32.59 -25.12
N SER A 357 3.98 33.21 -24.00
CA SER A 357 3.54 32.99 -22.62
C SER A 357 2.02 33.06 -22.39
N ASN A 358 1.51 32.30 -21.40
CA ASN A 358 0.88 32.90 -20.22
C ASN A 358 0.36 31.87 -19.21
N ARG A 359 0.75 32.10 -17.95
CA ARG A 359 0.12 31.62 -16.70
C ARG A 359 -0.91 32.67 -16.27
N PRO A 360 -2.03 32.32 -15.63
CA PRO A 360 -2.36 32.96 -14.34
C PRO A 360 -3.03 32.00 -13.33
N ARG A 361 -2.57 31.93 -12.07
CA ARG A 361 -2.90 32.71 -10.85
C ARG A 361 -4.14 32.23 -10.09
N THR A 362 -3.87 31.92 -8.83
CA THR A 362 -4.74 31.62 -7.69
C THR A 362 -5.53 32.85 -7.23
N ALA A 363 -6.72 32.61 -6.66
CA ALA A 363 -7.44 33.59 -5.85
C ALA A 363 -7.84 32.96 -4.50
N SER A 364 -7.37 33.60 -3.44
CA SER A 364 -7.72 33.42 -2.03
C SER A 364 -9.10 33.99 -1.72
N ALA A 365 -9.88 33.33 -0.86
CA ALA A 365 -11.00 33.97 -0.16
C ALA A 365 -11.02 33.53 1.32
N SER A 366 -11.14 34.55 2.16
CA SER A 366 -10.93 34.59 3.61
C SER A 366 -12.07 33.95 4.41
N TRP A 367 -11.71 33.37 5.56
CA TRP A 367 -12.63 32.88 6.57
C TRP A 367 -13.12 34.02 7.46
N GLU A 368 -14.43 34.23 7.52
CA GLU A 368 -15.09 34.94 8.62
C GLU A 368 -16.12 34.02 9.29
N SER A 369 -15.86 33.79 10.56
CA SER A 369 -16.67 33.04 11.51
C SER A 369 -17.85 33.87 12.01
N SER A 370 -19.04 33.27 12.04
CA SER A 370 -20.15 33.73 12.86
C SER A 370 -20.89 32.52 13.42
N LEU A 371 -20.70 32.29 14.73
CA LEU A 371 -21.40 31.31 15.54
C LEU A 371 -22.81 31.84 15.85
N SER A 372 -23.81 30.97 15.78
CA SER A 372 -25.10 31.15 16.45
C SER A 372 -25.64 29.78 16.87
N PRO A 373 -26.04 29.59 18.14
CA PRO A 373 -26.50 28.29 18.62
C PRO A 373 -28.01 28.16 18.41
N ILE A 374 -28.45 27.11 17.71
CA ILE A 374 -29.85 26.69 17.71
C ILE A 374 -29.94 25.35 18.43
N VAL A 375 -30.41 25.43 19.67
CA VAL A 375 -30.91 24.30 20.47
C VAL A 375 -32.24 23.86 19.87
N SER A 376 -32.35 22.60 19.47
CA SER A 376 -33.67 21.94 19.39
C SER A 376 -33.57 20.53 19.97
N LYS A 377 -34.47 20.27 20.92
CA LYS A 377 -34.63 19.03 21.67
C LYS A 377 -35.42 18.04 20.83
N THR A 378 -34.91 16.83 20.63
CA THR A 378 -35.73 15.63 20.37
C THR A 378 -35.08 14.41 21.01
N SER A 379 -35.89 13.65 21.73
CA SER A 379 -35.55 12.47 22.53
C SER A 379 -35.19 11.25 21.67
N PRO A 380 -34.42 10.27 22.19
CA PRO A 380 -33.85 9.20 21.37
C PRO A 380 -34.84 8.05 21.17
N SER A 381 -35.25 7.79 19.93
CA SER A 381 -35.76 6.48 19.54
C SER A 381 -34.58 5.54 19.33
N SER A 382 -34.52 4.47 20.10
CA SER A 382 -33.48 3.44 20.05
C SER A 382 -33.32 2.85 18.65
N PRO A 383 -32.10 2.74 18.10
CA PRO A 383 -31.90 1.99 16.86
C PRO A 383 -32.10 0.49 17.12
N PRO A 384 -32.56 -0.28 16.12
CA PRO A 384 -32.72 -1.73 16.26
C PRO A 384 -31.36 -2.38 16.49
N LYS A 385 -31.34 -3.38 17.38
CA LYS A 385 -30.15 -4.12 17.81
C LYS A 385 -29.39 -4.69 16.60
N ALA A 386 -28.15 -4.26 16.43
CA ALA A 386 -27.19 -4.93 15.56
C ALA A 386 -26.98 -6.38 16.05
N PRO A 387 -26.80 -7.36 15.16
CA PRO A 387 -26.48 -8.72 15.59
C PRO A 387 -25.09 -8.72 16.25
N LEU A 388 -25.08 -9.30 17.45
CA LEU A 388 -23.97 -9.87 18.22
C LEU A 388 -22.58 -9.20 18.10
N ASN A 389 -22.09 -8.67 19.23
CA ASN A 389 -20.65 -8.48 19.49
C ASN A 389 -19.91 -9.81 19.27
N SER A 390 -19.38 -10.06 18.08
CA SER A 390 -18.18 -10.88 17.94
C SER A 390 -17.03 -10.05 18.49
N HIS A 391 -16.48 -10.43 19.65
CA HIS A 391 -15.23 -9.84 20.13
C HIS A 391 -14.12 -10.26 19.16
N VAL A 392 -13.92 -9.48 18.09
CA VAL A 392 -12.74 -9.64 17.24
C VAL A 392 -11.56 -9.18 18.08
N GLU A 393 -10.69 -10.12 18.44
CA GLU A 393 -9.42 -9.81 19.08
C GLU A 393 -8.68 -8.78 18.20
N ARG A 394 -8.24 -7.66 18.80
CA ARG A 394 -7.58 -6.59 18.05
C ARG A 394 -6.25 -7.03 17.45
N PHE A 395 -5.66 -8.08 18.00
CA PHE A 395 -4.42 -8.70 17.54
C PHE A 395 -4.27 -10.04 18.25
N VAL A 396 -3.50 -10.93 17.67
CA VAL A 396 -3.16 -12.23 18.27
C VAL A 396 -1.66 -12.28 18.50
N LEU A 397 -1.27 -12.67 19.71
CA LEU A 397 0.13 -12.96 20.06
C LEU A 397 0.36 -14.46 19.89
N ASP A 398 1.09 -14.83 18.85
CA ASP A 398 1.51 -16.22 18.73
C ASP A 398 2.65 -16.51 19.71
N ARG A 399 2.39 -17.40 20.67
CA ARG A 399 3.36 -17.88 21.66
C ARG A 399 3.88 -19.27 21.32
N SER A 400 3.57 -19.82 20.14
CA SER A 400 3.99 -21.15 19.72
C SER A 400 5.50 -21.21 19.39
N SER A 401 6.30 -21.11 20.44
CA SER A 401 7.60 -21.75 20.54
C SER A 401 7.58 -22.55 21.83
N ASP A 402 6.86 -23.68 21.79
CA ASP A 402 6.98 -24.70 22.81
C ASP A 402 8.42 -25.23 22.78
N GLY A 403 9.16 -25.00 23.86
CA GLY A 403 10.24 -25.89 24.27
C GLY A 403 11.67 -25.43 24.01
N TYR A 404 12.06 -24.19 24.35
CA TYR A 404 13.39 -23.94 24.90
C TYR A 404 13.32 -22.80 25.93
N ASP A 405 13.36 -23.14 27.22
CA ASP A 405 13.64 -22.21 28.31
C ASP A 405 15.05 -21.63 28.13
N TYR A 406 15.17 -20.54 27.37
CA TYR A 406 16.35 -19.70 27.38
C TYR A 406 16.10 -18.50 28.29
N ILE A 407 17.00 -18.34 29.26
CA ILE A 407 17.08 -17.25 30.22
C ILE A 407 17.32 -15.95 29.42
N ALA A 408 16.24 -15.27 29.03
CA ALA A 408 16.25 -13.92 28.45
C ALA A 408 15.73 -12.93 29.50
N SER A 409 16.30 -11.72 29.49
CA SER A 409 15.98 -10.64 30.44
C SER A 409 14.48 -10.47 30.66
N SER A 410 14.07 -10.23 31.90
CA SER A 410 12.68 -10.25 32.38
C SER A 410 11.78 -9.11 31.86
N GLN A 411 12.18 -8.38 30.81
CA GLN A 411 11.36 -7.33 30.22
C GLN A 411 10.91 -7.70 28.80
N PRO A 412 9.60 -7.66 28.51
CA PRO A 412 9.09 -7.92 27.17
C PRO A 412 9.56 -6.83 26.20
N LEU A 413 9.93 -7.20 24.96
CA LEU A 413 10.29 -6.26 23.89
C LEU A 413 9.18 -5.23 23.62
N PHE A 414 7.93 -5.65 23.81
CA PHE A 414 6.74 -4.83 23.61
C PHE A 414 6.08 -4.49 24.94
N ALA A 415 5.64 -3.25 25.11
CA ALA A 415 4.70 -2.92 26.15
C ALA A 415 3.31 -3.44 25.75
N ILE A 416 2.91 -4.60 26.27
CA ILE A 416 1.62 -5.24 25.95
C ILE A 416 0.45 -4.27 26.18
N ASP A 417 0.53 -3.45 27.23
CA ASP A 417 -0.48 -2.42 27.53
C ASP A 417 -0.66 -1.43 26.37
N ARG A 418 0.43 -1.02 25.71
CA ARG A 418 0.37 -0.11 24.56
C ARG A 418 -0.26 -0.79 23.35
N LEU A 419 0.07 -2.06 23.12
CA LEU A 419 -0.52 -2.84 22.05
C LEU A 419 -2.05 -2.96 22.25
N MET A 420 -2.51 -3.17 23.49
CA MET A 420 -3.94 -3.20 23.85
C MET A 420 -4.65 -1.85 23.65
N THR A 421 -3.93 -0.73 23.72
CA THR A 421 -4.50 0.61 23.50
C THR A 421 -4.66 1.00 22.02
N LEU A 422 -4.18 0.18 21.08
CA LEU A 422 -4.42 0.41 19.65
C LEU A 422 -5.92 0.43 19.36
N SER A 423 -6.39 1.52 18.74
CA SER A 423 -7.79 1.66 18.33
C SER A 423 -8.09 0.79 17.12
N GLU A 424 -9.35 0.47 16.85
CA GLU A 424 -9.76 -0.24 15.62
C GLU A 424 -9.27 0.46 14.33
N ARG A 425 -9.07 1.79 14.37
CA ARG A 425 -8.50 2.57 13.26
C ARG A 425 -7.06 2.16 12.91
N SER A 426 -6.28 1.64 13.86
CA SER A 426 -4.93 1.16 13.55
C SER A 426 -4.98 -0.05 12.64
N LEU A 427 -5.98 -0.94 12.77
CA LEU A 427 -6.17 -2.09 11.88
C LEU A 427 -6.39 -1.66 10.43
N ALA A 428 -7.12 -0.57 10.20
CA ALA A 428 -7.24 0.01 8.86
C ALA A 428 -5.88 0.49 8.34
N MET A 429 -5.01 1.06 9.18
CA MET A 429 -3.66 1.44 8.76
C MET A 429 -2.77 0.23 8.45
N HIS A 430 -2.90 -0.89 9.18
CA HIS A 430 -2.19 -2.13 8.88
C HIS A 430 -2.63 -2.72 7.54
N LEU A 431 -3.94 -2.81 7.29
CA LEU A 431 -4.45 -3.23 5.98
C LEU A 431 -3.99 -2.27 4.87
N TYR A 432 -4.00 -0.96 5.13
CA TYR A 432 -3.54 0.05 4.17
C TYR A 432 -2.08 -0.18 3.79
N ARG A 433 -1.21 -0.36 4.77
CA ARG A 433 0.20 -0.72 4.55
C ARG A 433 0.32 -1.97 3.70
N SER A 434 -0.45 -3.02 4.00
CA SER A 434 -0.29 -4.33 3.35
C SER A 434 -0.70 -4.32 1.88
N TYR A 435 -1.86 -3.78 1.53
CA TYR A 435 -2.27 -3.76 0.13
C TYR A 435 -1.42 -2.79 -0.70
N GLN A 436 -0.93 -1.70 -0.11
CA GLN A 436 0.01 -0.81 -0.80
C GLN A 436 1.34 -1.50 -1.12
N SER A 437 1.80 -2.43 -0.27
CA SER A 437 2.97 -3.28 -0.58
C SER A 437 2.72 -4.14 -1.82
N VAL A 438 1.49 -4.63 -2.03
CA VAL A 438 1.11 -5.38 -3.24
C VAL A 438 1.07 -4.46 -4.47
N LEU A 439 0.51 -3.25 -4.34
CA LEU A 439 0.51 -2.26 -5.43
C LEU A 439 1.94 -1.86 -5.83
N ALA A 440 2.85 -1.73 -4.86
CA ALA A 440 4.25 -1.43 -5.13
C ALA A 440 4.94 -2.54 -5.95
N CYS A 441 4.47 -3.79 -5.88
CA CYS A 441 4.95 -4.92 -6.66
C CYS A 441 4.30 -5.03 -8.06
N GLN A 442 3.45 -4.09 -8.48
CA GLN A 442 2.65 -4.19 -9.70
C GLN A 442 3.46 -4.57 -10.94
N GLU A 443 4.60 -3.90 -11.17
CA GLU A 443 5.41 -4.16 -12.35
C GLU A 443 6.17 -5.49 -12.27
N ALA A 444 6.54 -5.94 -11.07
CA ALA A 444 7.08 -7.28 -10.88
C ALA A 444 6.01 -8.35 -11.13
N MET A 445 4.77 -8.16 -10.66
CA MET A 445 3.66 -9.08 -10.96
C MET A 445 3.30 -9.10 -12.45
N TRP A 446 3.46 -7.98 -13.16
CA TRP A 446 3.30 -7.92 -14.61
C TRP A 446 4.35 -8.77 -15.34
N GLU A 447 5.62 -8.72 -14.91
CA GLU A 447 6.68 -9.59 -15.44
C GLU A 447 6.33 -11.08 -15.24
N GLU A 448 5.85 -11.46 -14.04
CA GLU A 448 5.40 -12.83 -13.75
C GLU A 448 4.20 -13.25 -14.62
N LEU A 449 3.26 -12.33 -14.87
CA LEU A 449 2.10 -12.61 -15.72
C LEU A 449 2.54 -12.86 -17.16
N MET A 450 3.45 -12.03 -17.69
CA MET A 450 3.94 -12.18 -19.05
C MET A 450 4.73 -13.49 -19.23
N ASP A 451 5.53 -13.88 -18.24
CA ASP A 451 6.19 -15.19 -18.25
C ASP A 451 5.16 -16.33 -18.33
N ARG A 452 4.09 -16.29 -17.52
CA ARG A 452 3.02 -17.30 -17.58
C ARG A 452 2.25 -17.28 -18.90
N VAL A 453 2.00 -16.11 -19.48
CA VAL A 453 1.34 -15.99 -20.79
C VAL A 453 2.17 -16.67 -21.88
N TRP A 454 3.49 -16.52 -21.86
CA TRP A 454 4.37 -17.10 -22.88
C TRP A 454 4.69 -18.58 -22.63
N ASN A 455 4.89 -18.98 -21.38
CA ASN A 455 5.48 -20.27 -21.05
C ASN A 455 4.52 -21.25 -20.36
N ARG A 456 3.42 -20.78 -19.75
CA ARG A 456 2.55 -21.54 -18.82
C ARG A 456 1.08 -21.13 -18.91
N LYS A 457 0.53 -21.01 -20.12
CA LYS A 457 -0.82 -20.44 -20.37
C LYS A 457 -1.92 -21.25 -19.66
N GLU A 458 -1.73 -22.55 -19.51
CA GLU A 458 -2.64 -23.45 -18.79
C GLU A 458 -2.89 -23.04 -17.33
N GLU A 459 -1.90 -22.43 -16.66
CA GLU A 459 -2.08 -21.90 -15.29
C GLU A 459 -3.07 -20.72 -15.23
N LEU A 460 -3.28 -20.03 -16.35
CA LEU A 460 -4.11 -18.82 -16.43
C LEU A 460 -5.56 -19.11 -16.81
N VAL A 461 -5.87 -20.32 -17.29
CA VAL A 461 -7.21 -20.75 -17.69
C VAL A 461 -8.25 -20.61 -16.56
N PRO A 462 -7.99 -21.04 -15.30
CA PRO A 462 -8.95 -20.89 -14.20
C PRO A 462 -9.31 -19.44 -13.88
N PHE A 463 -8.48 -18.49 -14.31
CA PHE A 463 -8.68 -17.05 -14.09
C PHE A 463 -9.34 -16.34 -15.28
N GLY A 464 -9.83 -17.11 -16.28
CA GLY A 464 -10.46 -16.58 -17.49
C GLY A 464 -9.46 -15.85 -18.39
N TRP A 465 -8.24 -16.39 -18.50
CA TRP A 465 -7.20 -15.95 -19.43
C TRP A 465 -7.01 -16.95 -20.59
N ASP A 466 -8.13 -17.52 -21.02
CA ASP A 466 -8.28 -18.58 -22.02
C ASP A 466 -8.47 -18.05 -23.45
N ASP A 467 -9.14 -16.90 -23.62
CA ASP A 467 -9.52 -16.37 -24.95
C ASP A 467 -8.34 -16.07 -25.92
N ASP A 468 -8.66 -16.27 -27.20
CA ASP A 468 -7.84 -16.60 -28.37
C ASP A 468 -6.92 -15.52 -28.99
N GLU A 469 -5.92 -16.04 -29.72
CA GLU A 469 -5.07 -15.45 -30.78
C GLU A 469 -4.37 -14.12 -30.46
N GLU A 470 -3.07 -14.20 -30.17
CA GLU A 470 -2.16 -13.05 -30.01
C GLU A 470 -2.73 -11.97 -29.07
N LEU A 471 -2.65 -12.23 -27.76
CA LEU A 471 -2.68 -11.14 -26.78
C LEU A 471 -1.55 -10.17 -27.12
N GLU A 472 -1.84 -9.17 -27.95
CA GLU A 472 -1.01 -7.99 -28.09
C GLU A 472 -0.70 -7.55 -26.66
N GLU A 473 0.58 -7.38 -26.33
CA GLU A 473 1.05 -7.03 -24.98
C GLU A 473 0.20 -5.91 -24.36
N LEU A 474 -0.27 -4.98 -25.19
CA LEU A 474 -1.19 -3.90 -24.87
C LEU A 474 -2.55 -4.35 -24.31
N GLN A 475 -3.18 -5.39 -24.86
CA GLN A 475 -4.47 -5.89 -24.40
C GLN A 475 -4.34 -6.63 -23.07
N SER A 476 -3.32 -7.48 -22.93
CA SER A 476 -2.96 -8.11 -21.65
C SER A 476 -2.69 -7.06 -20.58
N ARG A 477 -1.99 -5.96 -20.94
CA ARG A 477 -1.68 -4.89 -20.01
C ARG A 477 -2.94 -4.20 -19.50
N LYS A 478 -3.85 -3.82 -20.41
CA LYS A 478 -5.14 -3.22 -20.03
C LYS A 478 -5.98 -4.15 -19.15
N LYS A 479 -5.94 -5.46 -19.38
CA LYS A 479 -6.65 -6.44 -18.56
C LYS A 479 -6.04 -6.55 -17.15
N PHE A 480 -4.71 -6.56 -17.06
CA PHE A 480 -3.98 -6.54 -15.80
C PHE A 480 -4.21 -5.25 -15.00
N GLU A 481 -4.14 -4.08 -15.63
CA GLU A 481 -4.40 -2.79 -14.98
C GLU A 481 -5.82 -2.74 -14.40
N LYS A 482 -6.82 -3.24 -15.13
CA LYS A 482 -8.20 -3.37 -14.61
C LYS A 482 -8.30 -4.29 -13.39
N LEU A 483 -7.48 -5.34 -13.30
CA LEU A 483 -7.43 -6.19 -12.11
C LEU A 483 -6.83 -5.44 -10.92
N MET A 484 -5.73 -4.69 -11.14
CA MET A 484 -5.10 -3.86 -10.12
C MET A 484 -6.03 -2.76 -9.61
N GLU A 485 -6.70 -2.03 -10.51
CA GLU A 485 -7.69 -1.01 -10.15
C GLU A 485 -8.86 -1.61 -9.36
N ARG A 486 -9.34 -2.79 -9.76
CA ARG A 486 -10.41 -3.52 -9.06
C ARG A 486 -9.97 -3.93 -7.65
N PHE A 487 -8.76 -4.46 -7.51
CA PHE A 487 -8.18 -4.80 -6.21
C PHE A 487 -8.06 -3.58 -5.30
N GLN A 488 -7.51 -2.48 -5.82
CA GLN A 488 -7.41 -1.22 -5.09
C GLN A 488 -8.78 -0.70 -4.64
N SER A 489 -9.78 -0.72 -5.52
CA SER A 489 -11.15 -0.28 -5.21
C SER A 489 -11.80 -1.14 -4.11
N ASP A 490 -11.68 -2.47 -4.21
CA ASP A 490 -12.23 -3.38 -3.20
C ASP A 490 -11.53 -3.20 -1.83
N MET A 491 -10.21 -2.96 -1.84
CA MET A 491 -9.43 -2.66 -0.63
C MET A 491 -9.86 -1.33 0.00
N GLN A 492 -10.05 -0.29 -0.79
CA GLN A 492 -10.53 1.01 -0.30
C GLN A 492 -11.94 0.89 0.30
N ALA A 493 -12.81 0.08 -0.30
CA ALA A 493 -14.12 -0.22 0.25
C ALA A 493 -14.01 -0.94 1.61
N ARG A 494 -13.11 -1.93 1.73
CA ARG A 494 -12.86 -2.65 2.98
C ARG A 494 -12.28 -1.75 4.07
N LEU A 495 -11.32 -0.88 3.73
CA LEU A 495 -10.69 0.06 4.65
C LEU A 495 -11.66 1.10 5.18
N SER A 496 -12.46 1.68 4.28
CA SER A 496 -13.46 2.70 4.60
C SER A 496 -12.96 3.78 5.58
N LEU A 497 -11.80 4.38 5.24
CA LEU A 497 -11.13 5.41 6.04
C LEU A 497 -12.03 6.58 6.46
N TRP A 498 -13.12 6.83 5.73
CA TRP A 498 -14.11 7.85 6.08
C TRP A 498 -14.69 7.65 7.50
N CYS A 499 -14.88 6.42 7.98
CA CYS A 499 -15.36 6.16 9.34
C CYS A 499 -14.33 6.63 10.37
N SER A 500 -13.06 6.27 10.13
CA SER A 500 -11.94 6.66 10.97
C SER A 500 -11.78 8.18 11.08
N LEU A 501 -12.08 8.90 9.98
CA LEU A 501 -12.05 10.36 9.91
C LEU A 501 -13.20 11.00 10.71
N THR A 502 -14.42 10.48 10.59
CA THR A 502 -15.56 11.00 11.37
C THR A 502 -15.33 10.88 12.88
N ASP A 503 -14.67 9.81 13.32
CA ASP A 503 -14.35 9.57 14.73
C ASP A 503 -13.29 10.53 15.30
N ILE A 504 -12.50 11.22 14.46
CA ILE A 504 -11.58 12.29 14.89
C ILE A 504 -12.17 13.69 14.66
N GLY A 505 -13.48 13.78 14.43
CA GLY A 505 -14.20 15.05 14.29
C GLY A 505 -14.17 15.67 12.89
N TRP A 506 -13.70 14.93 11.87
CA TRP A 506 -13.85 15.39 10.49
C TRP A 506 -15.28 15.21 10.03
N LEU A 507 -15.90 16.29 9.56
CA LEU A 507 -17.24 16.21 8.99
C LEU A 507 -17.19 15.41 7.70
N LEU A 508 -18.20 14.54 7.50
CA LEU A 508 -18.39 13.86 6.24
C LEU A 508 -18.55 14.92 5.13
N PRO A 509 -17.72 14.92 4.08
CA PRO A 509 -17.82 15.91 3.01
C PRO A 509 -19.22 15.92 2.41
N THR A 510 -19.75 17.11 2.14
CA THR A 510 -21.02 17.28 1.43
C THR A 510 -20.87 16.71 0.02
N ARG A 511 -21.63 15.66 -0.30
CA ARG A 511 -21.63 15.03 -1.62
C ARG A 511 -22.46 15.86 -2.60
N GLU A 512 -22.04 15.85 -3.86
CA GLU A 512 -22.91 16.28 -4.95
C GLU A 512 -24.20 15.43 -4.96
N PRO A 513 -25.34 16.01 -5.37
CA PRO A 513 -26.59 15.28 -5.47
C PRO A 513 -26.44 14.15 -6.49
N LEU A 514 -26.61 12.91 -6.01
CA LEU A 514 -26.58 11.72 -6.85
C LEU A 514 -27.79 11.70 -7.79
N SER A 515 -27.58 11.23 -9.02
CA SER A 515 -28.68 10.92 -9.93
C SER A 515 -29.56 9.80 -9.37
N LYS A 516 -30.80 9.72 -9.84
CA LYS A 516 -31.74 8.65 -9.43
C LYS A 516 -31.17 7.25 -9.66
N ALA A 517 -30.38 7.06 -10.72
CA ALA A 517 -29.74 5.78 -11.01
C ALA A 517 -28.63 5.44 -10.00
N GLU A 518 -27.78 6.42 -9.66
CA GLU A 518 -26.70 6.24 -8.68
C GLU A 518 -27.25 5.98 -7.28
N VAL A 519 -28.35 6.65 -6.91
CA VAL A 519 -29.08 6.42 -5.67
C VAL A 519 -29.55 4.97 -5.56
N ILE A 520 -30.25 4.48 -6.59
CA ILE A 520 -30.78 3.10 -6.61
C ILE A 520 -29.62 2.10 -6.53
N GLU A 521 -28.50 2.40 -7.19
CA GLU A 521 -27.32 1.55 -7.17
C GLU A 521 -26.65 1.52 -5.78
N GLU A 522 -26.54 2.67 -5.09
CA GLU A 522 -25.97 2.75 -3.74
C GLU A 522 -26.84 1.99 -2.72
N GLU A 523 -28.17 2.13 -2.78
CA GLU A 523 -29.11 1.40 -1.93
C GLU A 523 -29.03 -0.12 -2.19
N ARG A 524 -28.93 -0.52 -3.45
CA ARG A 524 -28.81 -1.93 -3.84
C ARG A 524 -27.49 -2.56 -3.36
N ILE A 525 -26.36 -1.86 -3.51
CA ILE A 525 -25.07 -2.32 -2.97
C ILE A 525 -25.15 -2.40 -1.45
N ARG A 526 -25.80 -1.42 -0.79
CA ARG A 526 -26.00 -1.40 0.65
C ARG A 526 -26.80 -2.62 1.15
N GLU A 527 -27.92 -2.95 0.51
CA GLU A 527 -28.73 -4.13 0.85
C GLU A 527 -27.96 -5.43 0.64
N SER A 528 -27.30 -5.57 -0.51
CA SER A 528 -26.44 -6.71 -0.84
C SER A 528 -25.33 -6.90 0.20
N MET A 529 -24.70 -5.82 0.66
CA MET A 529 -23.69 -5.84 1.73
C MET A 529 -24.27 -6.23 3.09
N LEU A 530 -25.52 -5.86 3.41
CA LEU A 530 -26.18 -6.29 4.65
C LEU A 530 -26.49 -7.78 4.64
N GLU A 531 -26.97 -8.30 3.51
CA GLU A 531 -27.24 -9.74 3.34
C GLU A 531 -25.94 -10.54 3.38
N ALA A 532 -24.91 -10.10 2.66
CA ALA A 532 -23.62 -10.79 2.59
C ALA A 532 -22.90 -10.89 3.95
N ARG A 533 -23.07 -9.89 4.83
CA ARG A 533 -22.53 -9.92 6.21
C ARG A 533 -23.00 -11.11 7.03
N GLN A 534 -24.16 -11.68 6.71
CA GLN A 534 -24.68 -12.86 7.42
C GLN A 534 -23.85 -14.12 7.16
N PHE A 535 -23.04 -14.12 6.09
CA PHE A 535 -22.15 -15.22 5.72
C PHE A 535 -20.70 -15.02 6.17
N ALA A 536 -20.39 -13.92 6.88
CA ALA A 536 -19.05 -13.68 7.40
C ALA A 536 -18.70 -14.72 8.46
N SER A 537 -17.67 -15.54 8.20
CA SER A 537 -17.16 -16.49 9.18
C SER A 537 -16.25 -15.79 10.20
N GLU A 538 -16.05 -16.41 11.37
CA GLU A 538 -15.09 -15.91 12.36
C GLU A 538 -13.65 -15.97 11.81
N GLU A 539 -13.33 -16.98 11.02
CA GLU A 539 -12.04 -17.13 10.34
C GLU A 539 -11.74 -15.97 9.36
N ASP A 540 -12.74 -15.54 8.57
CA ASP A 540 -12.62 -14.38 7.67
C ASP A 540 -12.29 -13.08 8.41
N LEU A 541 -12.75 -12.97 9.66
CA LEU A 541 -12.54 -11.79 10.51
C LEU A 541 -11.20 -11.84 11.25
N GLN A 542 -10.68 -13.04 11.52
CA GLN A 542 -9.42 -13.25 12.24
C GLN A 542 -8.20 -13.39 11.31
N THR A 543 -8.41 -13.59 10.01
CA THR A 543 -7.33 -13.60 9.01
C THR A 543 -6.43 -12.36 9.16
N ALA A 544 -5.13 -12.58 9.37
CA ALA A 544 -4.15 -11.51 9.51
C ALA A 544 -3.95 -10.79 8.17
N CYS A 545 -4.04 -9.45 8.18
CA CYS A 545 -3.62 -8.65 7.03
C CYS A 545 -2.14 -8.26 7.13
N ARG A 546 -1.53 -8.37 8.31
CA ARG A 546 -0.12 -8.08 8.56
C ARG A 546 0.37 -8.88 9.75
N SER A 547 1.59 -9.40 9.66
CA SER A 547 2.29 -10.07 10.76
C SER A 547 3.70 -9.51 10.87
N LEU A 548 4.17 -9.25 12.10
CA LEU A 548 5.51 -8.72 12.33
C LEU A 548 6.19 -9.35 13.54
N ARG A 549 7.52 -9.36 13.54
CA ARG A 549 8.34 -9.83 14.65
C ARG A 549 9.54 -8.92 14.87
N VAL A 550 9.95 -8.81 16.13
CA VAL A 550 11.18 -8.11 16.53
C VAL A 550 12.17 -9.12 17.11
N LEU A 551 13.43 -8.99 16.71
CA LEU A 551 14.55 -9.77 17.19
C LEU A 551 15.62 -8.82 17.74
N VAL A 552 16.20 -9.14 18.89
CA VAL A 552 17.34 -8.40 19.45
C VAL A 552 18.43 -9.39 19.79
N GLY A 553 19.68 -9.07 19.48
CA GLY A 553 20.84 -9.92 19.78
C GLY A 553 22.11 -9.08 19.95
N TYR A 554 23.17 -9.72 20.40
CA TYR A 554 24.45 -9.07 20.69
C TYR A 554 25.62 -9.84 20.06
N LYS A 555 26.68 -9.12 19.70
CA LYS A 555 27.93 -9.73 19.22
C LYS A 555 28.62 -10.50 20.35
N LEU A 556 29.32 -11.56 19.93
CA LEU A 556 30.15 -12.47 20.73
C LEU A 556 31.33 -11.81 21.44
#